data_AF-A0A8T5N5K1-F1
#
_entry.id   AF-A0A8T5N5K1-F1
#
_cell.length_a   1.000
_cell.length_b   1.000
_cell.length_c   1.000
_cell.angle_alpha   90.00
_cell.angle_beta   90.00
_cell.angle_gamma   90.00
#
_symmetry.space_group_name_H-M   'P 1'
#
loop_
_entity.id
_entity.type
_entity.pdbx_description
1 polymer ?
#
loop_
_entity_poly.entity_id
_entity_poly.type
_entity_poly.pdbx_seq_one_letter_code
_entity_poly.pdbx_strand_id
1 'polypeptide(L)'
;MAIKEGYHVKVEYVGKLEDGTVFDSSKEAGSPLEFQIGAQQVIEGFEKAIVEMKLNEEKEVCLKPEDAYGEYQKDMNQVIPKDRMPPENLEVGMTLMASLPNGAQVPVTISEITDESVTIDMNHPLAGKVLNFNLKLIEIKEGELCKDECCGDCSCGH
;
A
#
# COMPACT_ATOMS: atom_id res chain seq x y z
N MET A 1 -9.24 -17.59 -19.81
CA MET A 1 -7.79 -17.57 -19.56
C MET A 1 -7.60 -17.30 -18.08
N ALA A 2 -6.80 -18.10 -17.39
CA ALA A 2 -6.40 -17.79 -16.02
C ALA A 2 -5.24 -16.80 -16.09
N ILE A 3 -5.33 -15.69 -15.35
CA ILE A 3 -4.23 -14.73 -15.23
C ILE A 3 -3.14 -15.40 -14.38
N LYS A 4 -1.89 -15.25 -14.78
CA LYS A 4 -0.75 -15.79 -14.05
C LYS A 4 0.16 -14.66 -13.60
N GLU A 5 1.03 -14.97 -12.64
CA GLU A 5 2.17 -14.11 -12.30
C GLU A 5 2.95 -13.76 -13.58
N GLY A 6 3.47 -12.54 -13.66
CA GLY A 6 4.11 -12.00 -14.85
C GLY A 6 3.22 -11.18 -15.78
N TYR A 7 1.90 -11.36 -15.72
CA TYR A 7 1.00 -10.69 -16.66
C TYR A 7 0.87 -9.21 -16.29
N HIS A 8 0.94 -8.34 -17.30
CA HIS A 8 0.64 -6.93 -17.15
C HIS A 8 -0.87 -6.75 -17.30
N VAL A 9 -1.52 -6.22 -16.28
CA VAL A 9 -2.96 -5.98 -16.31
C VAL A 9 -3.23 -4.48 -16.20
N LYS A 10 -4.22 -4.01 -16.96
CA LYS A 10 -4.81 -2.69 -16.73
C LYS A 10 -6.13 -2.88 -16.02
N VAL A 11 -6.23 -2.31 -14.84
CA VAL A 11 -7.44 -2.35 -14.02
C VAL A 11 -7.90 -0.94 -13.74
N GLU A 12 -9.21 -0.71 -13.86
CA GLU A 12 -9.84 0.43 -13.22
C GLU A 12 -10.22 0.01 -11.80
N TYR A 13 -9.87 0.83 -10.81
CA TYR A 13 -10.23 0.56 -9.42
C TYR A 13 -10.88 1.77 -8.75
N VAL A 14 -11.75 1.48 -7.78
CA VAL A 14 -12.33 2.49 -6.90
C VAL A 14 -12.22 1.99 -5.47
N GLY A 15 -11.35 2.63 -4.69
CA GLY A 15 -11.16 2.37 -3.27
C GLY A 15 -12.13 3.18 -2.42
N LYS A 16 -12.95 2.49 -1.64
CA LYS A 16 -13.91 3.05 -0.70
C LYS A 16 -13.62 2.57 0.71
N LEU A 17 -13.79 3.46 1.67
CA LEU A 17 -13.83 3.12 3.09
C LEU A 17 -15.15 2.41 3.42
N GLU A 18 -15.20 1.71 4.56
CA GLU A 18 -16.43 1.09 5.07
C GLU A 18 -17.58 2.09 5.26
N ASP A 19 -17.24 3.35 5.54
CA ASP A 19 -18.18 4.48 5.65
C ASP A 19 -18.76 4.95 4.29
N GLY A 20 -18.30 4.38 3.17
CA GLY A 20 -18.70 4.75 1.81
C GLY A 20 -17.90 5.92 1.20
N THR A 21 -16.98 6.51 1.97
CA THR A 21 -16.08 7.57 1.48
C THR A 21 -15.08 6.99 0.49
N VAL A 22 -15.05 7.52 -0.74
CA VAL A 22 -14.03 7.18 -1.75
C VAL A 22 -12.71 7.83 -1.33
N PHE A 23 -11.67 7.02 -1.09
CA PHE A 23 -10.34 7.55 -0.72
C PHE A 23 -9.40 7.60 -1.92
N ASP A 24 -9.60 6.74 -2.91
CA ASP A 24 -8.79 6.70 -4.13
C ASP A 24 -9.60 6.10 -5.29
N SER A 25 -9.45 6.64 -6.50
CA SER A 25 -10.08 6.06 -7.67
C SER A 25 -9.27 6.29 -8.96
N SER A 26 -9.12 5.23 -9.76
CA SER A 26 -8.48 5.34 -11.08
C SER A 26 -9.32 6.18 -12.06
N LYS A 27 -10.63 6.28 -11.81
CA LYS A 27 -11.54 7.14 -12.58
C LYS A 27 -11.25 8.61 -12.36
N GLU A 28 -10.94 9.02 -11.13
CA GLU A 28 -10.50 10.40 -10.84
C GLU A 28 -9.11 10.69 -11.41
N ALA A 29 -8.21 9.70 -11.39
CA ALA A 29 -6.91 9.80 -12.05
C ALA A 29 -7.00 9.88 -13.59
N GLY A 30 -8.15 9.52 -14.18
CA GLY A 30 -8.40 9.59 -15.62
C GLY A 30 -7.62 8.55 -16.44
N SER A 31 -6.99 7.56 -15.79
CA SER A 31 -6.24 6.49 -16.44
C SER A 31 -6.31 5.19 -15.63
N PRO A 32 -6.46 4.02 -16.29
CA PRO A 32 -6.43 2.74 -15.60
C PRO A 32 -5.04 2.47 -15.02
N LEU A 33 -5.01 1.79 -13.87
CA LEU A 33 -3.77 1.38 -13.23
C LEU A 33 -3.20 0.18 -13.98
N GLU A 34 -1.99 0.34 -14.52
CA GLU A 34 -1.23 -0.76 -15.11
C GLU A 34 -0.21 -1.26 -14.10
N PHE A 35 -0.25 -2.56 -13.79
CA PHE A 35 0.74 -3.20 -12.92
C PHE A 35 0.93 -4.67 -13.31
N GLN A 36 2.01 -5.26 -12.81
CA GLN A 36 2.36 -6.65 -13.07
C GLN A 36 1.93 -7.55 -11.91
N ILE A 37 1.23 -8.64 -12.23
CA ILE A 37 0.85 -9.67 -11.25
C ILE A 37 2.12 -10.38 -10.74
N GLY A 38 2.25 -10.54 -9.43
CA GLY A 38 3.41 -11.17 -8.77
C GLY A 38 4.56 -10.21 -8.49
N ALA A 39 4.42 -8.92 -8.84
CA ALA A 39 5.47 -7.92 -8.61
C ALA A 39 5.40 -7.28 -7.20
N GLN A 40 4.41 -7.66 -6.37
CA GLN A 40 4.19 -7.07 -5.04
C GLN A 40 4.10 -5.53 -5.05
N GLN A 41 3.69 -4.96 -6.18
CA GLN A 41 3.49 -3.52 -6.34
C GLN A 41 2.14 -3.06 -5.78
N VAL A 42 1.21 -3.99 -5.58
CA VAL A 42 -0.13 -3.76 -5.02
C VAL A 42 -0.36 -4.70 -3.84
N ILE A 43 -1.39 -4.40 -3.05
CA ILE A 43 -1.81 -5.23 -1.92
C ILE A 43 -2.22 -6.64 -2.38
N GLU A 44 -1.87 -7.66 -1.60
CA GLU A 44 -2.07 -9.07 -1.97
C GLU A 44 -3.55 -9.40 -2.27
N GLY A 45 -4.46 -8.82 -1.49
CA GLY A 45 -5.89 -9.03 -1.70
C GLY A 45 -6.39 -8.51 -3.05
N PHE A 46 -5.81 -7.42 -3.55
CA PHE A 46 -6.15 -6.83 -4.84
C PHE A 46 -5.64 -7.70 -5.98
N GLU A 47 -4.41 -8.21 -5.85
CA GLU A 47 -3.81 -9.08 -6.85
C GLU A 47 -4.56 -10.42 -6.97
N LYS A 48 -4.88 -11.05 -5.82
CA LYS A 48 -5.70 -12.28 -5.77
C LYS A 48 -7.06 -12.09 -6.42
N ALA A 49 -7.70 -10.96 -6.17
CA ALA A 49 -8.99 -10.63 -6.77
C ALA A 49 -8.91 -10.59 -8.30
N ILE A 50 -7.88 -9.96 -8.87
CA ILE A 50 -7.70 -9.90 -10.32
C ILE A 50 -7.44 -11.28 -10.90
N VAL A 51 -6.63 -12.12 -10.25
CA VAL A 51 -6.30 -13.48 -10.74
C VAL A 51 -7.55 -14.35 -10.90
N GLU A 52 -8.57 -14.13 -10.06
CA GLU A 52 -9.88 -14.80 -10.17
C GLU A 52 -10.82 -14.18 -11.21
N MET A 53 -10.56 -12.96 -11.68
CA MET A 53 -11.41 -12.22 -12.60
C MET A 53 -11.11 -12.53 -14.06
N LYS A 54 -12.10 -12.25 -14.92
CA LYS A 54 -11.95 -12.32 -16.38
C LYS A 54 -11.76 -10.95 -17.02
N LEU A 55 -11.21 -10.92 -18.23
CA LEU A 55 -11.08 -9.71 -19.04
C LEU A 55 -12.46 -9.04 -19.23
N ASN A 56 -12.55 -7.73 -19.01
CA ASN A 56 -13.79 -6.93 -19.02
C ASN A 56 -14.79 -7.27 -17.89
N GLU A 57 -14.39 -8.03 -16.88
CA GLU A 57 -15.22 -8.30 -15.70
C GLU A 57 -15.02 -7.21 -14.65
N GLU A 58 -16.09 -6.89 -13.92
CA GLU A 58 -16.06 -6.06 -12.72
C GLU A 58 -16.39 -6.90 -11.50
N LYS A 59 -15.65 -6.70 -10.41
CA LYS A 59 -15.83 -7.41 -9.15
C LYS A 59 -15.56 -6.46 -8.00
N GLU A 60 -16.45 -6.47 -7.03
CA GLU A 60 -16.22 -5.79 -5.77
C GLU A 60 -15.56 -6.77 -4.79
N VAL A 61 -14.45 -6.34 -4.20
CA VAL A 61 -13.73 -7.10 -3.19
C VAL A 61 -13.60 -6.28 -1.92
N CYS A 62 -13.97 -6.93 -0.81
CA CYS A 62 -13.81 -6.37 0.52
C CYS A 62 -12.51 -6.89 1.09
N LEU A 63 -11.51 -6.02 1.19
CA LEU A 63 -10.20 -6.36 1.73
C LEU A 63 -10.16 -5.94 3.20
N LYS A 64 -9.94 -6.94 4.05
CA LYS A 64 -9.63 -6.70 5.46
C LYS A 64 -8.28 -5.98 5.56
N PRO A 65 -8.03 -5.27 6.67
CA PRO A 65 -6.75 -4.60 6.88
C PRO A 65 -5.55 -5.53 6.67
N GLU A 66 -5.62 -6.77 7.14
CA GLU A 66 -4.60 -7.83 6.95
C GLU A 66 -4.24 -8.11 5.47
N ASP A 67 -5.20 -8.01 4.53
CA ASP A 67 -5.00 -8.24 3.09
C ASP A 67 -4.78 -6.94 2.29
N ALA A 68 -4.79 -5.79 2.96
CA ALA A 68 -4.66 -4.46 2.39
C ALA A 68 -3.40 -3.74 2.90
N TYR A 69 -3.55 -2.75 3.78
CA TYR A 69 -2.45 -1.95 4.33
C TYR A 69 -1.87 -2.51 5.64
N GLY A 70 -2.30 -3.70 6.04
CA GLY A 70 -1.99 -4.31 7.34
C GLY A 70 -2.96 -3.88 8.45
N GLU A 71 -2.93 -4.65 9.54
CA GLU A 71 -3.58 -4.27 10.78
C GLU A 71 -2.90 -3.05 11.40
N TYR A 72 -3.70 -2.23 12.09
CA TYR A 72 -3.16 -1.15 12.90
C TYR A 72 -2.33 -1.74 14.03
N GLN A 73 -1.03 -1.56 13.97
CA GLN A 73 -0.09 -2.06 14.94
C GLN A 73 0.15 -0.98 15.97
N LYS A 74 -0.47 -1.11 17.14
CA LYS A 74 -0.29 -0.19 18.27
C LYS A 74 1.18 -0.10 18.73
N ASP A 75 1.96 -1.14 18.46
CA ASP A 75 3.38 -1.25 18.76
C ASP A 75 4.28 -0.63 17.67
N MET A 76 3.72 -0.26 16.50
CA MET A 76 4.45 0.42 15.43
C MET A 76 4.54 1.93 15.69
N ASN A 77 4.92 2.25 16.93
CA ASN A 77 5.20 3.59 17.38
C ASN A 77 6.71 3.83 17.36
N GLN A 78 7.11 5.04 17.02
CA GLN A 78 8.49 5.46 17.06
C GLN A 78 8.65 6.59 18.07
N VAL A 79 9.57 6.40 19.00
CA VAL A 79 9.95 7.42 19.96
C VAL A 79 10.98 8.32 19.30
N ILE A 80 10.60 9.58 19.07
CA ILE A 80 11.49 10.61 18.54
C ILE A 80 11.79 11.62 19.64
N PRO A 81 13.07 11.92 19.92
CA PRO A 81 13.42 12.96 20.88
C PRO A 81 12.91 14.32 20.39
N LYS A 82 12.37 15.13 21.29
CA LYS A 82 11.82 16.47 20.98
C LYS A 82 12.81 17.39 20.28
N ASP A 83 14.11 17.19 20.50
CA ASP A 83 15.20 17.93 19.86
C ASP A 83 15.20 17.80 18.32
N ARG A 84 14.68 16.68 17.79
CA ARG A 84 14.54 16.43 16.34
C ARG A 84 13.18 16.83 15.78
N MET A 85 12.25 17.24 16.63
CA MET A 85 10.93 17.74 16.24
C MET A 85 10.99 19.26 16.11
N PRO A 86 10.22 19.86 15.20
CA PRO A 86 10.11 21.32 15.17
C PRO A 86 9.53 21.82 16.50
N PRO A 87 9.96 22.99 17.02
CA PRO A 87 9.55 23.52 18.33
C PRO A 87 8.10 24.05 18.37
N GLU A 88 7.25 23.51 17.50
CA GLU A 88 5.86 23.87 17.34
C GLU A 88 5.02 23.20 18.43
N ASN A 89 3.83 23.74 18.72
CA ASN A 89 2.93 23.17 19.73
C ASN A 89 2.48 21.76 19.34
N LEU A 90 3.27 20.75 19.70
CA LEU A 90 2.94 19.35 19.51
C LEU A 90 1.74 19.02 20.40
N GLU A 91 0.66 18.53 19.80
CA GLU A 91 -0.55 18.10 20.49
C GLU A 91 -0.80 16.61 20.24
N VAL A 92 -1.19 15.87 21.28
CA VAL A 92 -1.57 14.46 21.12
C VAL A 92 -2.78 14.38 20.18
N GLY A 93 -2.69 13.51 19.17
CA GLY A 93 -3.68 13.41 18.09
C GLY A 93 -3.41 14.32 16.89
N MET A 94 -2.39 15.16 16.92
CA MET A 94 -1.98 15.96 15.76
C MET A 94 -1.33 15.07 14.70
N THR A 95 -1.69 15.28 13.44
CA THR A 95 -1.02 14.64 12.29
C THR A 95 0.13 15.53 11.82
N LEU A 96 1.35 14.98 11.79
CA LEU A 96 2.57 15.65 11.35
C LEU A 96 3.24 14.88 10.21
N MET A 97 4.00 15.56 9.36
CA MET A 97 4.86 14.88 8.38
C MET A 97 6.20 14.53 9.05
N ALA A 98 6.39 13.27 9.42
CA ALA A 98 7.68 12.81 9.91
C ALA A 98 8.61 12.52 8.74
N SER A 99 9.84 13.04 8.82
CA SER A 99 10.93 12.62 7.93
C SER A 99 11.55 11.34 8.46
N LEU A 100 11.36 10.25 7.71
CA LEU A 100 12.00 8.98 7.96
C LEU A 100 13.50 9.04 7.61
N PRO A 101 14.34 8.16 8.19
CA PRO A 101 15.77 8.10 7.86
C PRO A 101 16.06 7.76 6.39
N ASN A 102 15.06 7.24 5.65
CA ASN A 102 15.15 7.02 4.21
C ASN A 102 14.81 8.27 3.36
N GLY A 103 14.52 9.42 4.00
CA GLY A 103 14.16 10.67 3.33
C GLY A 103 12.70 10.78 2.90
N ALA A 104 11.88 9.75 3.10
CA ALA A 104 10.45 9.82 2.84
C ALA A 104 9.75 10.62 3.94
N GLN A 105 8.82 11.50 3.53
CA GLN A 105 7.94 12.23 4.44
C GLN A 105 6.62 11.47 4.52
N VAL A 106 6.30 10.94 5.70
CA VAL A 106 5.05 10.20 5.91
C VAL A 106 4.19 10.92 6.94
N PRO A 107 2.86 11.02 6.72
CA PRO A 107 1.94 11.54 7.73
C PRO A 107 1.89 10.56 8.90
N VAL A 108 2.28 11.00 10.08
CA VAL A 108 2.24 10.27 11.34
C VAL A 108 1.33 10.99 12.32
N THR A 109 0.74 10.25 13.25
CA THR A 109 -0.10 10.85 14.30
C THR A 109 0.61 10.79 15.63
N ILE A 110 0.57 11.86 16.42
CA ILE A 110 1.17 11.84 17.75
C ILE A 110 0.30 11.02 18.69
N SER A 111 0.81 9.88 19.16
CA SER A 111 0.11 9.02 20.11
C SER A 111 0.32 9.48 21.55
N GLU A 112 1.54 9.92 21.86
CA GLU A 112 1.90 10.40 23.21
C GLU A 112 3.02 11.44 23.15
N ILE A 113 2.98 12.41 24.05
CA ILE A 113 4.02 13.43 24.21
C ILE A 113 4.52 13.38 25.64
N THR A 114 5.82 13.17 25.81
CA THR A 114 6.50 13.30 27.10
C THR A 114 7.39 14.55 27.12
N ASP A 115 7.97 14.88 28.27
CA ASP A 115 8.88 16.03 28.39
C ASP A 115 10.15 15.88 27.55
N GLU A 116 10.64 14.64 27.37
CA GLU A 116 11.92 14.35 26.68
C GLU A 116 11.71 13.83 25.24
N SER A 117 10.60 13.17 24.97
CA SER A 117 10.36 12.48 23.69
C SER A 117 8.89 12.54 23.25
N VAL A 118 8.66 12.29 21.97
CA VAL A 118 7.33 12.23 21.36
C VAL A 118 7.19 10.86 20.72
N THR A 119 6.13 10.15 21.09
CA THR A 119 5.77 8.86 20.52
C THR A 119 4.84 9.12 19.34
N ILE A 120 5.35 8.90 18.13
CA ILE A 120 4.57 9.00 16.91
C ILE A 120 4.11 7.63 16.46
N ASP A 121 2.88 7.56 16.01
CA ASP A 121 2.29 6.41 15.35
C ASP A 121 2.67 6.41 13.87
N MET A 122 3.39 5.38 13.43
CA MET A 122 3.85 5.26 12.05
C MET A 122 2.91 4.44 11.17
N ASN A 123 1.74 4.07 11.68
CA ASN A 123 0.81 3.29 10.88
C ASN A 123 0.35 4.11 9.67
N HIS A 124 0.14 3.42 8.55
CA HIS A 124 -0.48 4.05 7.39
C HIS A 124 -1.87 4.59 7.81
N PRO A 125 -2.31 5.77 7.33
CA PRO A 125 -3.62 6.35 7.71
C PRO A 125 -4.83 5.44 7.38
N LEU A 126 -4.62 4.42 6.52
CA LEU A 126 -5.61 3.41 6.14
C LEU A 126 -5.39 2.05 6.80
N ALA A 127 -4.33 1.87 7.60
CA ALA A 127 -4.07 0.63 8.32
C ALA A 127 -5.15 0.38 9.37
N GLY A 128 -5.55 -0.88 9.54
CA GLY A 128 -6.64 -1.29 10.44
C GLY A 128 -8.06 -0.95 9.94
N LYS A 129 -8.21 -0.32 8.77
CA LYS A 129 -9.53 -0.08 8.16
C LYS A 129 -9.84 -1.12 7.10
N VAL A 130 -11.10 -1.55 7.05
CA VAL A 130 -11.62 -2.38 5.97
C VAL A 130 -11.79 -1.51 4.73
N LEU A 131 -11.22 -1.96 3.61
CA LEU A 131 -11.26 -1.24 2.36
C LEU A 131 -12.06 -2.03 1.34
N ASN A 132 -13.07 -1.39 0.76
CA ASN A 132 -13.86 -1.93 -0.32
C ASN A 132 -13.30 -1.44 -1.64
N PHE A 133 -12.82 -2.36 -2.47
CA PHE A 133 -12.29 -2.06 -3.79
C PHE A 133 -13.22 -2.59 -4.86
N ASN A 134 -13.68 -1.71 -5.74
CA ASN A 134 -14.36 -2.12 -6.96
C ASN A 134 -13.31 -2.21 -8.07
N LEU A 135 -13.03 -3.42 -8.54
CA LEU A 135 -12.03 -3.70 -9.56
C LEU A 135 -12.73 -3.96 -10.88
N LYS A 136 -12.19 -3.43 -11.97
CA LYS A 136 -12.66 -3.69 -13.31
C LYS A 136 -11.47 -3.93 -14.22
N LEU A 137 -11.36 -5.14 -14.73
CA LEU A 137 -10.23 -5.54 -15.57
C LEU A 137 -10.46 -5.06 -17.00
N ILE A 138 -9.61 -4.15 -17.48
CA ILE A 138 -9.74 -3.52 -18.80
C ILE A 138 -8.94 -4.28 -19.85
N GLU A 139 -7.68 -4.58 -19.53
CA GLU A 139 -6.74 -5.18 -20.46
C GLU A 139 -5.85 -6.18 -19.73
N ILE A 140 -5.51 -7.27 -20.41
CA ILE A 140 -4.52 -8.24 -19.96
C ILE A 140 -3.50 -8.34 -21.08
N LYS A 141 -2.24 -8.08 -20.74
CA LYS A 141 -1.07 -8.34 -21.56
C LYS A 141 -0.28 -9.46 -20.93
N GLU A 142 0.01 -10.47 -21.72
CA GLU A 142 0.96 -11.51 -21.37
C GLU A 142 2.33 -10.84 -21.22
N GLY A 143 2.80 -10.71 -19.99
CA GLY A 143 4.16 -10.30 -19.73
C GLY A 143 5.04 -11.54 -19.76
N GLU A 144 6.18 -11.42 -20.41
CA GLU A 144 7.24 -12.39 -20.24
C GLU A 144 7.73 -12.25 -18.81
N LEU A 145 7.31 -13.16 -17.92
CA LEU A 145 8.11 -13.51 -16.75
C LEU A 145 9.51 -13.77 -17.30
N CYS A 146 10.45 -12.89 -16.98
CA CYS A 146 11.84 -13.27 -16.99
C CYS A 146 11.95 -14.50 -16.10
N LYS A 147 11.87 -15.68 -16.71
CA LYS A 147 12.37 -16.93 -16.15
C LYS A 147 13.88 -16.79 -16.09
N ASP A 148 14.34 -15.96 -15.17
CA ASP A 148 15.72 -15.93 -14.78
C ASP A 148 15.72 -16.18 -13.27
N GLU A 149 15.38 -17.41 -12.89
CA GLU A 149 16.38 -18.32 -12.34
C GLU A 149 17.78 -18.15 -12.97
N CYS A 150 18.43 -16.99 -12.75
CA CYS A 150 19.89 -16.79 -12.85
C CYS A 150 20.34 -15.39 -12.39
N CYS A 151 20.16 -15.10 -11.10
CA CYS A 151 21.19 -14.32 -10.39
C CYS A 151 21.48 -14.91 -9.01
N GLY A 152 21.52 -16.25 -8.96
CA GLY A 152 22.14 -17.01 -7.89
C GLY A 152 23.47 -17.58 -8.39
N ASP A 153 24.56 -16.92 -7.99
CA ASP A 153 25.94 -17.43 -7.87
C ASP A 153 26.65 -18.02 -9.11
N CYS A 154 27.73 -17.34 -9.57
CA CYS A 154 29.03 -17.96 -9.88
C CYS A 154 30.01 -16.98 -10.56
N SER A 155 31.00 -16.48 -9.79
CA SER A 155 32.39 -16.40 -10.26
C SER A 155 33.34 -16.27 -9.06
N CYS A 156 33.60 -17.41 -8.43
CA CYS A 156 34.92 -17.70 -7.87
C CYS A 156 35.93 -17.79 -9.02
N GLY A 157 37.11 -17.18 -8.85
CA GLY A 157 38.37 -17.66 -9.43
C GLY A 157 39.07 -16.79 -10.48
N HIS A 158 39.97 -15.91 -10.05
CA HIS A 158 41.42 -16.12 -10.19
C HIS A 158 42.21 -15.23 -9.21
#